data_AF-A0A925RSD9-F1
#
_entry.id   AF-A0A925RSD9-F1
#
_cell.length_a   1.000
_cell.length_b   1.000
_cell.length_c   1.000
_cell.angle_alpha   90.00
_cell.angle_beta   90.00
_cell.angle_gamma   90.00
#
_symmetry.space_group_name_H-M   'P 1'
#
loop_
_entity.id
_entity.type
_entity.pdbx_description
1 polymer ?
#
loop_
_entity_poly.entity_id
_entity_poly.type
_entity_poly.pdbx_seq_one_letter_code
_entity_poly.pdbx_strand_id
1 'polypeptide(L)'
;MALLSSVFWIVGFTLSVVIAPQLRIWTWGPTMLCLTASTLCALPSIWNERRSSGDLLLVITGAAAVFWIAVRAFFSPVSELAQSDILLLAMAVATFISFRAISRDTISQRVLIFGITLLSLASLWVFVQQIMHPGFAPVFPSNQNKLPTGFFAHYSYGASFLIAVSLILASMALHSGERAVIRILFGLVSCACLTAIYYTRSRGGIIGAAGGIGILFIYSIIVGKRDGKKWFAPAII
;
A
#
# COMPACT_ATOMS: atom_id res chain seq x y z
N MET A 1 -9.87 -19.52 2.59
CA MET A 1 -8.40 -19.37 2.69
C MET A 1 -7.92 -17.97 2.30
N ALA A 2 -8.37 -17.39 1.18
CA ALA A 2 -8.10 -15.99 0.82
C ALA A 2 -8.49 -14.97 1.91
N LEU A 3 -9.59 -15.19 2.63
CA LEU A 3 -10.01 -14.31 3.73
C LEU A 3 -8.97 -14.27 4.85
N LEU A 4 -8.49 -15.43 5.29
CA LEU A 4 -7.42 -15.53 6.29
C LEU A 4 -6.14 -14.87 5.78
N SER A 5 -5.81 -15.05 4.50
CA SER A 5 -4.68 -14.37 3.87
C SER A 5 -4.81 -12.85 3.97
N SER A 6 -5.99 -12.28 3.73
CA SER A 6 -6.25 -10.84 3.87
C SER A 6 -6.09 -10.35 5.32
N VAL A 7 -6.60 -11.10 6.30
CA VAL A 7 -6.49 -10.74 7.72
C VAL A 7 -5.03 -10.76 8.16
N PHE A 8 -4.29 -11.84 7.87
CA PHE A 8 -2.87 -11.93 8.20
C PHE A 8 -2.03 -10.85 7.49
N TRP A 9 -2.39 -10.50 6.26
CA TRP A 9 -1.72 -9.42 5.54
C TRP A 9 -1.96 -8.07 6.22
N ILE A 10 -3.20 -7.73 6.59
CA ILE A 10 -3.52 -6.48 7.28
C ILE A 10 -2.80 -6.39 8.62
N VAL A 11 -2.80 -7.49 9.39
CA VAL A 11 -2.08 -7.54 10.68
C VAL A 11 -0.59 -7.35 10.45
N GLY A 12 0.01 -8.09 9.51
CA GLY A 12 1.42 -7.95 9.18
C GLY A 12 1.79 -6.54 8.73
N PHE A 13 0.96 -5.91 7.89
CA PHE A 13 1.16 -4.55 7.42
C PHE A 13 0.97 -3.52 8.54
N THR A 14 0.03 -3.73 9.44
CA THR A 14 -0.11 -2.87 10.64
C THR A 14 1.12 -2.95 11.52
N LEU A 15 1.65 -4.16 11.74
CA LEU A 15 2.90 -4.37 12.49
C LEU A 15 4.10 -3.73 11.79
N SER A 16 4.14 -3.72 10.45
CA SER A 16 5.23 -3.08 9.71
C SER A 16 5.20 -1.56 9.85
N VAL A 17 4.01 -0.97 9.82
CA VAL A 17 3.80 0.47 10.00
C VAL A 17 4.12 0.90 11.44
N VAL A 18 3.72 0.10 12.44
CA VAL A 18 3.87 0.43 13.85
C VAL A 18 5.27 0.11 14.37
N ILE A 19 5.80 -1.09 14.10
CA ILE A 19 6.99 -1.63 14.78
C ILE A 19 8.24 -1.52 13.90
N ALA A 20 8.10 -1.68 12.58
CA ALA A 20 9.23 -1.77 11.67
C ALA A 20 9.82 -0.47 11.09
N PRO A 21 9.37 0.77 11.39
CA PRO A 21 9.94 1.94 10.74
C PRO A 21 11.37 2.30 11.21
N GLN A 22 11.98 1.54 12.11
CA GLN A 22 13.31 1.82 12.66
C GLN A 22 14.50 1.36 11.80
N LEU A 23 14.31 0.90 10.56
CA LEU A 23 15.38 0.35 9.68
C LEU A 23 16.16 -0.85 10.26
N ARG A 24 15.83 -1.32 11.47
CA ARG A 24 16.53 -2.41 12.13
C ARG A 24 15.91 -3.75 11.71
N ILE A 25 16.74 -4.68 11.25
CA ILE A 25 16.26 -5.95 10.68
C ILE A 25 15.38 -6.73 11.66
N TRP A 26 15.69 -6.74 12.96
CA TRP A 26 14.94 -7.53 13.94
C TRP A 26 13.52 -7.01 14.23
N THR A 27 13.21 -5.74 13.97
CA THR A 27 11.84 -5.21 14.15
C THR A 27 10.86 -5.74 13.10
N TRP A 28 11.36 -6.35 12.02
CA TRP A 28 10.54 -6.90 10.94
C TRP A 28 10.03 -8.33 11.22
N GLY A 29 10.57 -9.03 12.23
CA GLY A 29 10.22 -10.42 12.53
C GLY A 29 8.70 -10.69 12.62
N PRO A 30 7.94 -9.95 13.44
CA PRO A 30 6.49 -10.12 13.52
C PRO A 30 5.77 -9.88 12.18
N THR A 31 6.20 -8.88 11.43
CA THR A 31 5.66 -8.58 10.09
C THR A 31 5.89 -9.77 9.14
N MET A 32 7.11 -10.31 9.14
CA MET A 32 7.46 -11.44 8.27
C MET A 32 6.68 -12.71 8.62
N LEU A 33 6.46 -13.00 9.90
CA LEU A 33 5.65 -14.13 10.33
C LEU A 33 4.20 -14.01 9.82
N CYS A 34 3.60 -12.82 9.97
CA CYS A 34 2.26 -12.56 9.47
C CYS A 34 2.18 -12.64 7.94
N LEU A 35 3.16 -12.09 7.21
CA LEU A 35 3.21 -12.19 5.74
C LEU A 35 3.45 -13.63 5.27
N THR A 36 4.22 -14.42 6.02
CA THR A 36 4.41 -15.84 5.75
C THR A 36 3.10 -16.61 5.93
N ALA A 37 2.40 -16.40 7.04
CA ALA A 37 1.09 -16.99 7.27
C ALA A 37 0.07 -16.57 6.19
N SER A 38 0.07 -15.29 5.81
CA SER A 38 -0.74 -14.77 4.71
C SER A 38 -0.46 -15.49 3.39
N THR A 39 0.82 -15.71 3.07
CA THR A 39 1.27 -16.39 1.85
C THR A 39 0.86 -17.87 1.88
N LEU A 40 1.08 -18.57 2.99
CA LEU A 40 0.67 -19.97 3.15
C LEU A 40 -0.84 -20.14 2.99
N CYS A 41 -1.64 -19.21 3.52
CA CYS A 41 -3.10 -19.20 3.29
C CYS A 41 -3.49 -18.86 1.84
N ALA A 42 -2.63 -18.17 1.08
CA ALA A 42 -2.89 -17.80 -0.31
C ALA A 42 -2.59 -18.96 -1.30
N LEU A 43 -1.58 -19.78 -1.01
CA LEU A 43 -1.10 -20.84 -1.92
C LEU A 43 -2.18 -21.83 -2.38
N PRO A 44 -3.06 -22.37 -1.51
CA PRO A 44 -4.09 -23.33 -1.95
C PRO A 44 -5.05 -22.73 -2.98
N SER A 45 -5.40 -21.45 -2.82
CA SER A 45 -6.28 -20.74 -3.77
C SER A 45 -5.62 -20.54 -5.13
N ILE A 46 -4.29 -20.40 -5.18
CA ILE A 46 -3.55 -20.23 -6.44
C ILE A 46 -3.32 -21.58 -7.12
N TRP A 47 -3.01 -22.63 -6.36
CA TRP A 47 -2.66 -23.96 -6.89
C TRP A 47 -3.84 -24.69 -7.53
N ASN A 48 -5.03 -24.54 -6.97
CA ASN A 48 -6.22 -25.28 -7.43
C ASN A 48 -6.86 -24.72 -8.72
N GLU A 49 -6.32 -23.65 -9.29
CA GLU A 49 -7.00 -22.91 -10.37
C GLU A 49 -6.24 -22.92 -11.71
N ARG A 50 -7.00 -23.10 -12.79
CA ARG A 50 -6.53 -22.97 -14.18
C ARG A 50 -6.41 -21.49 -14.55
N ARG A 51 -5.36 -21.16 -15.32
CA ARG A 51 -4.95 -19.82 -15.79
C ARG A 51 -6.10 -18.79 -15.89
N SER A 52 -6.06 -17.77 -15.04
CA SER A 52 -6.88 -16.55 -15.17
C SER A 52 -6.20 -15.55 -16.10
N SER A 53 -6.89 -15.11 -17.15
CA SER A 53 -6.41 -14.16 -18.16
C SER A 53 -6.31 -12.71 -17.66
N GLY A 54 -6.77 -12.41 -16.44
CA GLY A 54 -6.71 -11.07 -15.83
C GLY A 54 -5.37 -10.73 -15.16
N ASP A 55 -4.46 -11.69 -15.02
CA ASP A 55 -3.27 -11.58 -14.17
C ASP A 55 -2.04 -10.97 -14.89
N LEU A 56 -2.05 -10.76 -16.21
CA LEU A 56 -0.81 -10.46 -16.95
C LEU A 56 -0.14 -9.16 -16.51
N LEU A 57 -0.89 -8.06 -16.39
CA LEU A 57 -0.33 -6.77 -15.97
C LEU A 57 0.21 -6.82 -14.54
N LEU A 58 -0.51 -7.49 -13.65
CA LEU A 58 -0.10 -7.70 -12.26
C LEU A 58 1.20 -8.52 -12.23
N VAL A 59 1.27 -9.62 -12.98
CA VAL A 59 2.47 -10.46 -13.09
C VAL A 59 3.65 -9.68 -13.67
N ILE A 60 3.46 -8.89 -14.74
CA ILE A 60 4.53 -8.08 -15.34
C ILE A 60 5.03 -7.03 -14.34
N THR A 61 4.14 -6.29 -13.71
CA THR A 61 4.51 -5.23 -12.75
C THR A 61 5.16 -5.80 -11.49
N GLY A 62 4.64 -6.92 -10.97
CA GLY A 62 5.23 -7.66 -9.86
C GLY A 62 6.62 -8.21 -10.21
N ALA A 63 6.76 -8.85 -11.38
CA ALA A 63 8.05 -9.37 -11.85
C ALA A 63 9.08 -8.25 -12.06
N ALA A 64 8.68 -7.11 -12.63
CA ALA A 64 9.55 -5.96 -12.80
C ALA A 64 10.03 -5.40 -11.44
N ALA A 65 9.14 -5.30 -10.44
CA ALA A 65 9.49 -4.86 -9.10
C ALA A 65 10.46 -5.83 -8.40
N VAL A 66 10.18 -7.14 -8.48
CA VAL A 66 11.03 -8.21 -7.94
C VAL A 66 12.41 -8.18 -8.61
N PHE A 67 12.45 -8.09 -9.94
CA PHE A 67 13.68 -8.02 -10.71
C PHE A 67 14.52 -6.80 -10.32
N TRP A 68 13.90 -5.62 -10.24
CA TRP A 68 14.58 -4.40 -9.83
C TRP A 68 15.23 -4.50 -8.46
N ILE A 69 14.48 -5.01 -7.46
CA ILE A 69 15.00 -5.18 -6.10
C ILE A 69 16.11 -6.23 -6.06
N ALA A 70 15.97 -7.34 -6.79
CA ALA A 70 16.99 -8.38 -6.87
C ALA A 70 18.30 -7.87 -7.50
N VAL A 71 18.20 -7.11 -8.60
CA VAL A 71 19.36 -6.45 -9.23
C VAL A 71 20.01 -5.48 -8.25
N ARG A 72 19.23 -4.67 -7.53
CA ARG A 72 19.76 -3.74 -6.51
C ARG A 72 20.49 -4.47 -5.38
N ALA A 73 19.94 -5.58 -4.90
CA ALA A 73 20.58 -6.41 -3.89
C ALA A 73 21.89 -7.02 -4.39
N PHE A 74 21.91 -7.52 -5.64
CA PHE A 74 23.07 -8.18 -6.24
C PHE A 74 24.25 -7.21 -6.45
N PHE A 75 23.98 -5.98 -6.88
CA PHE A 75 25.01 -4.96 -7.10
C PHE A 75 25.28 -4.08 -5.87
N SER A 76 24.74 -4.41 -4.70
CA SER A 76 24.93 -3.60 -3.50
C SER A 76 26.39 -3.72 -3.00
N PRO A 77 27.11 -2.60 -2.83
CA PRO A 77 28.48 -2.61 -2.31
C PRO A 77 28.55 -2.86 -0.80
N VAL A 78 27.42 -2.82 -0.10
CA VAL A 78 27.31 -2.96 1.37
C VAL A 78 26.40 -4.14 1.68
N SER A 79 26.89 -5.07 2.50
CA SER A 79 26.19 -6.32 2.85
C SER A 79 24.90 -6.06 3.62
N GLU A 80 24.89 -5.09 4.54
CA GLU A 80 23.69 -4.74 5.31
C GLU A 80 22.57 -4.19 4.41
N LEU A 81 22.91 -3.38 3.41
CA LEU A 81 21.95 -2.87 2.42
C LEU A 81 21.42 -4.01 1.53
N ALA A 82 22.30 -4.92 1.10
CA ALA A 82 21.89 -6.10 0.33
C ALA A 82 20.91 -6.98 1.12
N GLN A 83 21.16 -7.19 2.42
CA GLN A 83 20.25 -7.94 3.30
C GLN A 83 18.89 -7.24 3.43
N SER A 84 18.88 -5.92 3.61
CA SER A 84 17.63 -5.15 3.66
C SER A 84 16.83 -5.24 2.36
N ASP A 85 17.51 -5.30 1.21
CA ASP A 85 16.90 -5.45 -0.10
C ASP A 85 16.33 -6.85 -0.31
N ILE A 86 17.01 -7.89 0.16
CA ILE A 86 16.51 -9.27 0.13
C ILE A 86 15.27 -9.40 1.02
N LEU A 87 15.24 -8.75 2.18
CA LEU A 87 14.04 -8.72 3.04
C LEU A 87 12.89 -8.00 2.35
N LEU A 88 13.16 -6.85 1.72
CA LEU A 88 12.16 -6.14 0.93
C LEU A 88 11.64 -7.00 -0.23
N LEU A 89 12.53 -7.74 -0.90
CA LEU A 89 12.18 -8.67 -1.97
C LEU A 89 11.23 -9.76 -1.45
N ALA A 90 11.56 -10.39 -0.33
CA ALA A 90 10.73 -11.43 0.28
C ALA A 90 9.33 -10.89 0.64
N MET A 91 9.26 -9.69 1.22
CA MET A 91 7.99 -9.05 1.56
C MET A 91 7.18 -8.63 0.33
N ALA A 92 7.85 -8.17 -0.73
CA ALA A 92 7.22 -7.82 -2.00
C ALA A 92 6.62 -9.07 -2.68
N VAL A 93 7.37 -10.18 -2.72
CA VAL A 93 6.89 -11.46 -3.26
C VAL A 93 5.72 -11.99 -2.43
N ALA A 94 5.82 -11.99 -1.09
CA ALA A 94 4.74 -12.40 -0.21
C ALA A 94 3.46 -11.57 -0.46
N THR A 95 3.60 -10.24 -0.52
CA THR A 95 2.48 -9.33 -0.81
C THR A 95 1.87 -9.60 -2.18
N PHE A 96 2.69 -9.82 -3.20
CA PHE A 96 2.23 -10.15 -4.55
C PHE A 96 1.40 -11.43 -4.57
N ILE A 97 1.90 -12.51 -3.96
CA ILE A 97 1.21 -13.80 -3.87
C ILE A 97 -0.12 -13.64 -3.12
N SER A 98 -0.10 -13.00 -1.95
CA SER A 98 -1.31 -12.75 -1.16
C SER A 98 -2.34 -11.93 -1.94
N PHE A 99 -1.92 -10.83 -2.59
CA PHE A 99 -2.83 -9.98 -3.36
C PHE A 99 -3.46 -10.70 -4.54
N ARG A 100 -2.70 -11.58 -5.20
CA ARG A 100 -3.23 -12.42 -6.28
C ARG A 100 -4.35 -13.33 -5.77
N ALA A 101 -4.16 -13.99 -4.63
CA ALA A 101 -5.22 -14.82 -4.03
C ALA A 101 -6.42 -13.98 -3.55
N ILE A 102 -6.17 -12.82 -2.93
CA ILE A 102 -7.21 -11.94 -2.39
C ILE A 102 -8.07 -11.33 -3.50
N SER A 103 -7.46 -10.92 -4.62
CA SER A 103 -8.14 -10.27 -5.74
C SER A 103 -9.25 -11.10 -6.39
N ARG A 104 -9.26 -12.41 -6.14
CA ARG A 104 -10.23 -13.36 -6.70
C ARG A 104 -11.48 -13.51 -5.84
N ASP A 105 -11.43 -13.11 -4.57
CA ASP A 105 -12.56 -13.16 -3.65
C ASP A 105 -12.99 -11.75 -3.25
N THR A 106 -14.25 -11.41 -3.56
CA THR A 106 -14.81 -10.09 -3.29
C THR A 106 -14.82 -9.77 -1.79
N ILE A 107 -15.08 -10.77 -0.94
CA ILE A 107 -15.12 -10.57 0.52
C ILE A 107 -13.71 -10.28 1.04
N SER A 108 -12.72 -11.09 0.65
CA SER A 108 -11.31 -10.89 1.01
C SER A 108 -10.79 -9.53 0.53
N GLN A 109 -11.13 -9.13 -0.69
CA GLN A 109 -10.74 -7.83 -1.23
C GLN A 109 -11.36 -6.69 -0.42
N ARG A 110 -12.64 -6.78 -0.05
CA ARG A 110 -13.29 -5.79 0.82
C ARG A 110 -12.58 -5.69 2.16
N VAL A 111 -12.31 -6.81 2.82
CA VAL A 111 -11.60 -6.84 4.10
C VAL A 111 -10.23 -6.17 3.98
N LEU A 112 -9.47 -6.47 2.93
CA LEU A 112 -8.19 -5.81 2.63
C LEU A 112 -8.33 -4.29 2.49
N ILE A 113 -9.25 -3.82 1.65
CA ILE A 113 -9.43 -2.39 1.37
C ILE A 113 -9.93 -1.64 2.62
N PHE A 114 -10.88 -2.20 3.36
CA PHE A 114 -11.34 -1.60 4.62
C PHE A 114 -10.24 -1.59 5.69
N GLY A 115 -9.43 -2.64 5.78
CA GLY A 115 -8.27 -2.68 6.67
C GLY A 115 -7.24 -1.60 6.33
N ILE A 116 -6.89 -1.45 5.05
CA ILE A 116 -6.02 -0.37 4.57
C ILE A 116 -6.63 1.01 4.86
N THR A 117 -7.93 1.17 4.66
CA THR A 117 -8.64 2.43 4.93
C THR A 117 -8.56 2.79 6.42
N LEU A 118 -8.85 1.84 7.31
CA LEU A 118 -8.75 2.05 8.76
C LEU A 118 -7.32 2.41 9.19
N LEU A 119 -6.32 1.69 8.67
CA LEU A 119 -4.91 2.00 8.96
C LEU A 119 -4.52 3.39 8.46
N SER A 120 -5.03 3.80 7.29
CA SER A 120 -4.77 5.14 6.75
C SER A 120 -5.44 6.24 7.56
N LEU A 121 -6.67 6.02 8.05
CA LEU A 121 -7.34 6.96 8.95
C LEU A 121 -6.59 7.10 10.27
N ALA A 122 -6.12 5.98 10.85
CA ALA A 122 -5.28 6.01 12.04
C ALA A 122 -3.97 6.77 11.78
N SER A 123 -3.34 6.56 10.62
CA SER A 123 -2.11 7.27 10.24
C SER A 123 -2.34 8.77 10.04
N LEU A 124 -3.44 9.15 9.37
CA LEU A 124 -3.85 10.54 9.19
C LEU A 124 -4.16 11.23 10.51
N TRP A 125 -4.78 10.53 11.46
CA TRP A 125 -5.00 11.04 12.81
C TRP A 125 -3.68 11.40 13.49
N VAL A 126 -2.68 10.49 13.44
CA VAL A 126 -1.34 10.77 13.97
C VAL A 126 -0.68 11.94 13.26
N PHE A 127 -0.85 12.06 11.94
CA PHE A 127 -0.39 13.21 11.17
C PHE A 127 -0.97 14.53 11.68
N VAL A 128 -2.28 14.60 11.90
CA VAL A 128 -2.95 15.78 12.44
C VAL A 128 -2.41 16.12 13.84
N GLN A 129 -2.25 15.10 14.70
CA GLN A 129 -1.68 15.29 16.02
C GLN A 129 -0.23 15.81 15.97
N GLN A 130 0.59 15.35 15.02
CA GLN A 130 1.96 15.85 14.82
C GLN A 130 1.99 17.29 14.29
N ILE A 131 1.00 17.72 13.52
CA ILE A 131 0.90 19.11 13.07
C ILE A 131 0.54 20.03 14.24
N MET A 132 -0.40 19.61 15.10
CA MET A 132 -0.82 20.39 16.27
C MET A 132 0.22 20.35 17.40
N HIS A 133 0.87 19.21 17.57
CA HIS A 133 1.86 18.93 18.61
C HIS A 133 3.09 18.26 17.97
N PRO A 134 4.10 19.03 17.53
CA PRO A 134 5.27 18.50 16.82
C PRO A 134 6.08 17.42 17.56
N GLY A 135 5.94 17.31 18.88
CA GLY A 135 6.55 16.25 19.70
C GLY A 135 5.72 14.98 19.83
N PHE A 136 4.51 14.93 19.27
CA PHE A 136 3.64 13.76 19.39
C PHE A 136 4.18 12.60 18.56
N ALA A 137 4.59 11.54 19.22
CA ALA A 137 5.04 10.33 18.56
C ALA A 137 4.45 9.10 19.29
N PRO A 138 3.47 8.42 18.67
CA PRO A 138 2.65 7.42 19.37
C PRO A 138 3.40 6.14 19.70
N VAL A 139 4.42 5.79 18.90
CA VAL A 139 5.15 4.52 19.05
C VAL A 139 6.61 4.74 19.44
N PHE A 140 7.26 5.72 18.81
CA PHE A 140 8.68 5.98 19.03
C PHE A 140 8.89 7.44 19.41
N PRO A 141 9.36 7.75 20.63
CA PRO A 141 9.70 9.11 20.99
C PRO A 141 10.80 9.63 20.06
N SER A 142 10.43 10.53 19.14
CA SER A 142 11.34 11.14 18.19
C SER A 142 11.72 12.52 18.70
N ASN A 143 12.96 12.66 19.17
CA ASN A 143 13.55 13.96 19.54
C ASN A 143 14.11 14.75 18.34
N GLN A 144 13.93 14.27 17.09
CA GLN A 144 14.71 14.80 15.95
C GLN A 144 13.90 15.20 14.71
N ASN A 145 12.76 14.57 14.41
CA ASN A 145 11.99 14.92 13.22
C ASN A 145 10.88 15.94 13.53
N LYS A 146 11.09 17.20 13.10
CA LYS A 146 10.10 18.28 13.18
C LYS A 146 8.96 18.16 12.15
N LEU A 147 9.12 17.27 11.17
CA LEU A 147 8.15 17.07 10.10
C LEU A 147 7.18 15.93 10.46
N PRO A 148 5.91 16.04 10.08
CA PRO A 148 4.93 15.00 10.37
C PRO A 148 5.21 13.75 9.51
N THR A 149 5.14 12.59 10.14
CA THR A 149 5.54 11.29 9.58
C THR A 149 4.47 10.21 9.77
N GLY A 150 3.39 10.50 10.51
CA GLY A 150 2.40 9.51 10.92
C GLY A 150 3.01 8.51 11.91
N PHE A 151 2.71 7.22 11.74
CA PHE A 151 3.32 6.15 12.52
C PHE A 151 4.79 5.89 12.19
N PHE A 152 5.31 6.47 11.11
CA PHE A 152 6.64 6.17 10.63
C PHE A 152 7.70 7.05 11.33
N ALA A 153 8.92 6.53 11.41
CA ALA A 153 10.05 7.25 12.01
C ALA A 153 10.65 8.32 11.08
N HIS A 154 10.34 8.25 9.77
CA HIS A 154 10.91 9.13 8.76
C HIS A 154 9.84 9.61 7.77
N TYR A 155 9.91 10.89 7.39
CA TYR A 155 8.91 11.55 6.53
C TYR A 155 8.80 10.91 5.14
N SER A 156 9.89 10.38 4.60
CA SER A 156 9.88 9.69 3.31
C SER A 156 9.08 8.38 3.36
N TYR A 157 9.14 7.62 4.46
CA TYR A 157 8.36 6.39 4.62
C TYR A 157 6.88 6.69 4.78
N GLY A 158 6.55 7.71 5.57
CA GLY A 158 5.18 8.21 5.67
C GLY A 158 4.62 8.64 4.32
N ALA A 159 5.39 9.39 3.54
CA ALA A 159 5.00 9.79 2.19
C ALA A 159 4.77 8.57 1.26
N SER A 160 5.69 7.59 1.24
CA SER A 160 5.54 6.38 0.42
C SER A 160 4.27 5.60 0.75
N PHE A 161 3.94 5.45 2.04
CA PHE A 161 2.70 4.83 2.48
C PHE A 161 1.46 5.61 2.01
N LEU A 162 1.44 6.93 2.23
CA LEU A 162 0.31 7.79 1.84
C LEU A 162 0.08 7.79 0.32
N ILE A 163 1.14 7.73 -0.49
CA ILE A 163 1.04 7.61 -1.96
C ILE A 163 0.35 6.29 -2.32
N ALA A 164 0.87 5.17 -1.84
CA ALA A 164 0.32 3.86 -2.19
C ALA A 164 -1.16 3.76 -1.80
N VAL A 165 -1.51 4.16 -0.56
CA VAL A 165 -2.89 4.08 -0.08
C VAL A 165 -3.81 5.06 -0.79
N SER A 166 -3.38 6.30 -1.03
CA SER A 166 -4.21 7.28 -1.76
C SER A 166 -4.57 6.80 -3.16
N LEU A 167 -3.63 6.21 -3.90
CA LEU A 167 -3.88 5.70 -5.25
C LEU A 167 -4.81 4.48 -5.24
N ILE A 168 -4.63 3.56 -4.28
CA ILE A 168 -5.53 2.41 -4.12
C ILE A 168 -6.96 2.90 -3.82
N LEU A 169 -7.12 3.80 -2.85
CA LEU A 169 -8.44 4.31 -2.47
C LEU A 169 -9.07 5.19 -3.55
N ALA A 170 -8.30 5.98 -4.29
CA ALA A 170 -8.80 6.73 -5.45
C ALA A 170 -9.30 5.80 -6.54
N SER A 171 -8.55 4.73 -6.84
CA SER A 171 -8.98 3.71 -7.80
C SER A 171 -10.28 3.04 -7.36
N MET A 172 -10.41 2.70 -6.06
CA MET A 172 -11.64 2.14 -5.51
C MET A 172 -12.80 3.15 -5.56
N ALA A 173 -12.57 4.42 -5.29
CA ALA A 173 -13.60 5.47 -5.40
C ALA A 173 -14.13 5.58 -6.85
N LEU A 174 -13.24 5.50 -7.84
CA LEU A 174 -13.60 5.67 -9.25
C LEU A 174 -14.19 4.41 -9.88
N HIS A 175 -13.65 3.23 -9.58
CA HIS A 175 -13.88 2.02 -10.38
C HIS A 175 -14.54 0.86 -9.61
N SER A 176 -14.74 0.97 -8.29
CA SER A 176 -15.39 -0.11 -7.54
C SER A 176 -16.91 -0.16 -7.77
N GLY A 177 -17.48 -1.37 -7.69
CA GLY A 177 -18.92 -1.59 -7.67
C GLY A 177 -19.58 -1.39 -6.29
N GLU A 178 -18.91 -0.67 -5.37
CA GLU A 178 -19.44 -0.40 -4.04
C GLU A 178 -20.53 0.68 -4.05
N ARG A 179 -21.29 0.78 -2.96
CA ARG A 179 -22.28 1.84 -2.78
C ARG A 179 -21.63 3.22 -2.87
N ALA A 180 -22.34 4.19 -3.44
CA ALA A 180 -21.86 5.57 -3.62
C ALA A 180 -21.27 6.18 -2.33
N VAL A 181 -21.91 5.95 -1.17
CA VAL A 181 -21.42 6.43 0.13
C VAL A 181 -20.01 5.91 0.46
N ILE A 182 -19.75 4.63 0.23
CA ILE A 182 -18.44 4.01 0.49
C ILE A 182 -17.40 4.56 -0.49
N ARG A 183 -17.79 4.75 -1.74
CA ARG A 183 -16.91 5.33 -2.78
C ARG A 183 -16.53 6.77 -2.47
N ILE A 184 -17.49 7.57 -2.00
CA ILE A 184 -17.25 8.94 -1.50
C ILE A 184 -16.28 8.90 -0.33
N LEU A 185 -16.48 7.99 0.64
CA LEU A 185 -15.55 7.82 1.76
C LEU A 185 -14.12 7.52 1.27
N PHE A 186 -13.94 6.57 0.36
CA PHE A 186 -12.62 6.27 -0.21
C PHE A 186 -12.00 7.48 -0.93
N GLY A 187 -12.81 8.25 -1.67
CA GLY A 187 -12.38 9.48 -2.32
C GLY A 187 -11.90 10.53 -1.31
N LEU A 188 -12.65 10.76 -0.24
CA LEU A 188 -12.30 11.71 0.82
C LEU A 188 -11.00 11.32 1.53
N VAL A 189 -10.86 10.04 1.90
CA VAL A 189 -9.63 9.53 2.54
C VAL A 189 -8.44 9.63 1.59
N SER A 190 -8.61 9.31 0.31
CA SER A 190 -7.57 9.48 -0.70
C SER A 190 -7.10 10.93 -0.81
N CYS A 191 -8.03 11.89 -0.90
CA CYS A 191 -7.72 13.32 -0.93
C CYS A 191 -7.00 13.78 0.35
N ALA A 192 -7.41 13.28 1.51
CA ALA A 192 -6.74 13.57 2.78
C ALA A 192 -5.31 13.04 2.79
N CYS A 193 -5.07 11.81 2.31
CA CYS A 193 -3.73 11.24 2.16
C CYS A 193 -2.85 12.05 1.20
N LEU A 194 -3.38 12.45 0.03
CA LEU A 194 -2.66 13.29 -0.92
C LEU A 194 -2.28 14.65 -0.31
N THR A 195 -3.20 15.24 0.44
CA THR A 195 -2.96 16.51 1.15
C THR A 195 -1.89 16.33 2.22
N ALA A 196 -1.91 15.22 2.97
CA ALA A 196 -0.91 14.91 3.99
C ALA A 196 0.51 14.76 3.39
N ILE A 197 0.66 14.27 2.16
CA ILE A 197 1.97 14.19 1.49
C ILE A 197 2.64 15.57 1.39
N TYR A 198 1.87 16.63 1.13
CA TYR A 198 2.43 17.99 1.07
C TYR A 198 3.10 18.40 2.39
N TYR A 199 2.51 18.02 3.53
CA TYR A 199 3.04 18.31 4.86
C TYR A 199 4.31 17.50 5.20
N THR A 200 4.51 16.33 4.58
CA THR A 200 5.77 15.56 4.75
C THR A 200 6.98 16.28 4.17
N ARG A 201 6.79 17.24 3.26
CA ARG A 201 7.84 17.91 2.47
C ARG A 201 8.79 16.96 1.72
N SER A 202 8.39 15.69 1.54
CA SER A 202 9.16 14.70 0.80
C SER A 202 9.13 15.02 -0.70
N ARG A 203 10.27 15.44 -1.28
CA ARG A 203 10.38 15.70 -2.74
C ARG A 203 10.03 14.46 -3.56
N GLY A 204 10.60 13.31 -3.20
CA GLY A 204 10.29 12.03 -3.83
C GLY A 204 8.82 11.64 -3.63
N GLY A 205 8.24 12.00 -2.49
CA GLY A 205 6.83 11.76 -2.21
C GLY A 205 5.90 12.58 -3.11
N ILE A 206 6.17 13.88 -3.27
CA ILE A 206 5.39 14.78 -4.11
C ILE A 206 5.47 14.35 -5.59
N ILE A 207 6.68 14.05 -6.08
CA ILE A 207 6.87 13.58 -7.47
C ILE A 207 6.17 12.22 -7.68
N GLY A 208 6.30 11.30 -6.72
CA GLY A 208 5.63 10.00 -6.76
C GLY A 208 4.11 10.12 -6.77
N ALA A 209 3.54 11.03 -5.97
CA ALA A 209 2.11 11.31 -5.97
C ALA A 209 1.65 11.86 -7.33
N ALA A 210 2.35 12.85 -7.89
CA ALA A 210 2.02 13.44 -9.19
C ALA A 210 2.08 12.39 -10.31
N GLY A 211 3.14 11.58 -10.35
CA GLY A 211 3.27 10.48 -11.33
C GLY A 211 2.16 9.43 -11.17
N GLY A 212 1.87 9.02 -9.94
CA GLY A 212 0.82 8.06 -9.65
C GLY A 212 -0.58 8.54 -10.04
N ILE A 213 -0.91 9.81 -9.77
CA ILE A 213 -2.17 10.45 -10.19
C ILE A 213 -2.25 10.48 -11.72
N GLY A 214 -1.16 10.83 -12.40
CA GLY A 214 -1.09 10.82 -13.86
C GLY A 214 -1.40 9.44 -14.46
N ILE A 215 -0.81 8.38 -13.89
CA ILE A 215 -1.08 7.00 -14.31
C ILE A 215 -2.55 6.63 -14.05
N LEU A 216 -3.08 6.94 -12.87
CA LEU A 216 -4.47 6.67 -12.52
C LEU A 216 -5.44 7.41 -13.44
N PHE A 217 -5.13 8.64 -13.83
CA PHE A 217 -5.91 9.43 -14.77
C PHE A 217 -5.95 8.78 -16.16
N ILE A 218 -4.79 8.42 -16.72
CA ILE A 218 -4.70 7.73 -18.01
C ILE A 218 -5.46 6.41 -17.97
N TYR A 219 -5.26 5.61 -16.91
CA TYR A 219 -5.98 4.35 -16.72
C TYR A 219 -7.49 4.56 -16.67
N SER A 220 -7.96 5.59 -15.95
CA SER A 220 -9.38 5.92 -15.84
C SER A 220 -10.00 6.33 -17.17
N ILE A 221 -9.25 7.02 -18.04
CA ILE A 221 -9.68 7.34 -19.41
C ILE A 221 -9.81 6.07 -20.25
N ILE A 222 -8.82 5.17 -20.19
CA ILE A 222 -8.83 3.91 -20.95
C ILE A 222 -10.05 3.06 -20.56
N VAL A 223 -10.28 2.88 -19.25
CA VAL A 223 -11.43 2.14 -18.74
C VAL A 223 -12.74 2.83 -19.11
N GLY A 224 -12.83 4.15 -18.93
CA GLY A 224 -14.02 4.93 -19.30
C GLY A 224 -14.38 4.81 -20.78
N LYS A 225 -13.39 4.85 -21.68
CA LYS A 225 -13.56 4.64 -23.12
C LYS A 225 -14.03 3.21 -23.43
N ARG A 226 -13.43 2.19 -22.79
CA ARG A 226 -13.81 0.78 -22.95
C ARG A 226 -15.27 0.54 -22.53
N ASP A 227 -15.68 1.16 -21.43
CA ASP A 227 -17.00 0.96 -20.84
C ASP A 227 -18.08 1.87 -21.48
N GLY A 228 -17.75 2.61 -22.54
CA GLY A 228 -18.69 3.48 -23.27
C GLY A 228 -19.24 4.65 -22.45
N LYS A 229 -18.61 4.99 -21.31
CA LYS A 229 -19.07 6.06 -20.44
C LYS A 229 -18.77 7.42 -21.08
N LYS A 230 -19.77 8.29 -21.15
CA LYS A 230 -19.53 9.72 -21.43
C LYS A 230 -18.61 10.24 -20.32
N TRP A 231 -17.58 10.99 -20.72
CA TRP A 231 -16.43 11.36 -19.89
C TRP A 231 -16.80 11.80 -18.46
N PHE A 232 -15.95 11.46 -17.48
CA PHE A 232 -16.05 11.84 -16.07
C PHE A 232 -17.30 11.37 -15.28
N ALA A 233 -18.10 10.45 -15.84
CA ALA A 233 -19.20 9.82 -15.12
C ALA A 233 -18.86 8.76 -14.04
N PRO A 234 -17.60 8.35 -13.71
CA PRO A 234 -17.43 7.39 -12.63
C PRO A 234 -17.81 7.94 -11.26
N ALA A 235 -17.63 9.23 -10.97
CA ALA A 235 -17.85 9.76 -9.62
C ALA A 235 -19.32 10.00 -9.23
N ILE A 236 -20.27 9.94 -10.18
CA ILE A 236 -21.68 10.37 -9.98
C ILE A 236 -22.71 9.25 -10.25
N ILE A 237 -22.29 8.10 -10.79
CA ILE A 237 -23.17 6.92 -10.99
C ILE A 237 -22.86 5.86 -9.95
#